data_AF-A0A445KP61-F1
#
_entry.id   AF-A0A445KP61-F1
#
_cell.length_a   1.000
_cell.length_b   1.000
_cell.length_c   1.000
_cell.angle_alpha   90.00
_cell.angle_beta   90.00
_cell.angle_gamma   90.00
#
_symmetry.space_group_name_H-M   'P 1'
#
loop_
_entity.id
_entity.type
_entity.pdbx_description
1 polymer ?
#
loop_
_entity_poly.entity_id
_entity_poly.type
_entity_poly.pdbx_seq_one_letter_code
_entity_poly.pdbx_strand_id
1 'polypeptide(L)'
;MAGSTIKILSIVLFLVLISQGYSQCSLKDLTVNQFPTRNKVQGKQEWSVTINNKCPCVQKNVILNCKGFQSVESIKPSLLKVLHNICLVNSGQAIYGIPIKFRYASDQPFPLNPISSEISCS
;
A
#
# COMPACT_ATOMS: atom_id res chain seq x y z
N MET A 1 -32.86 -42.21 -14.23
CA MET A 1 -32.62 -40.76 -14.48
C MET A 1 -32.07 -39.99 -13.26
N ALA A 2 -31.89 -40.60 -12.08
CA ALA A 2 -31.38 -39.94 -10.87
C ALA A 2 -29.84 -39.79 -10.80
N GLY A 3 -29.07 -40.66 -11.47
CA GLY A 3 -27.60 -40.63 -11.37
C GLY A 3 -26.94 -39.45 -12.10
N SER A 4 -27.58 -38.92 -13.15
CA SER A 4 -27.03 -37.80 -13.94
C SER A 4 -27.26 -36.46 -13.24
N THR A 5 -28.43 -36.27 -12.62
CA THR A 5 -28.78 -35.06 -11.86
C THR A 5 -27.94 -34.93 -10.59
N ILE A 6 -27.64 -36.01 -9.87
CA ILE A 6 -26.74 -35.99 -8.71
C ILE A 6 -25.33 -35.55 -9.09
N LYS A 7 -24.80 -36.03 -10.23
CA LYS A 7 -23.47 -35.63 -10.71
C LYS A 7 -23.41 -34.15 -11.09
N ILE A 8 -24.44 -33.63 -11.76
CA ILE A 8 -24.53 -32.21 -12.10
C ILE A 8 -24.61 -31.35 -10.84
N LEU A 9 -25.41 -31.75 -9.84
CA LEU A 9 -25.52 -31.04 -8.57
C LEU A 9 -24.18 -31.00 -7.82
N SER A 10 -23.45 -32.12 -7.79
CA SER A 10 -22.12 -32.19 -7.20
C SER A 10 -21.11 -31.29 -7.90
N ILE A 11 -21.12 -31.23 -9.24
CA ILE A 11 -20.22 -30.37 -10.02
C ILE A 11 -20.51 -28.89 -9.77
N VAL A 12 -21.79 -28.49 -9.73
CA VAL A 12 -22.18 -27.11 -9.42
C VAL A 12 -21.79 -26.73 -7.99
N LEU A 13 -21.98 -27.63 -7.02
CA LEU A 13 -21.59 -27.39 -5.63
C LEU A 13 -20.05 -27.22 -5.49
N PHE A 14 -19.27 -28.03 -6.20
CA PHE A 14 -17.81 -27.88 -6.26
C PHE A 14 -17.39 -26.56 -6.92
N LEU A 15 -18.06 -26.11 -7.99
CA LEU A 15 -17.78 -24.82 -8.63
C LEU A 15 -18.10 -23.63 -7.71
N VAL A 16 -19.18 -23.70 -6.93
CA VAL A 16 -19.53 -22.68 -5.92
C VAL A 16 -18.48 -22.62 -4.81
N LEU A 17 -17.96 -23.77 -4.36
CA LEU A 17 -16.89 -23.83 -3.34
C LEU A 17 -15.56 -23.26 -3.85
N ILE A 18 -15.25 -23.39 -5.14
CA ILE A 18 -14.03 -22.84 -5.75
C ILE A 18 -14.19 -21.34 -6.10
N SER A 19 -15.43 -20.85 -6.23
CA SER A 19 -15.71 -19.45 -6.62
C SER A 19 -15.38 -18.40 -5.53
N GLN A 20 -15.02 -18.81 -4.32
CA GLN A 20 -14.55 -17.89 -3.27
C GLN A 20 -13.06 -17.53 -3.42
N GLY A 21 -12.63 -17.26 -4.66
CA GLY A 21 -11.37 -16.61 -4.96
C GLY A 21 -11.41 -15.12 -4.62
N TYR A 22 -11.78 -14.76 -3.39
CA TYR A 22 -11.54 -13.41 -2.89
C TYR A 22 -10.04 -13.20 -2.88
N SER A 23 -9.56 -12.19 -3.60
CA SER A 23 -8.15 -11.78 -3.53
C SER A 23 -7.80 -11.56 -2.06
N GLN A 24 -6.94 -12.42 -1.49
CA GLN A 24 -6.47 -12.28 -0.10
C GLN A 24 -5.52 -11.10 -0.03
N CYS A 25 -6.09 -9.89 -0.02
CA CYS A 25 -5.35 -8.68 0.16
C CYS A 25 -4.74 -8.64 1.55
N SER A 26 -3.56 -8.07 1.63
CA SER A 26 -2.76 -7.99 2.84
C SER A 26 -1.90 -6.73 2.83
N LEU A 27 -1.24 -6.47 3.94
CA LEU A 27 -0.26 -5.39 4.05
C LEU A 27 0.89 -5.55 3.03
N LYS A 28 1.21 -6.78 2.61
CA LYS A 28 2.29 -7.08 1.65
C LYS A 28 1.98 -6.56 0.24
N ASP A 29 0.71 -6.29 -0.06
CA ASP A 29 0.30 -5.69 -1.33
C ASP A 29 0.59 -4.20 -1.40
N LEU A 30 0.93 -3.56 -0.27
CA LEU A 30 1.49 -2.22 -0.24
C LEU A 30 2.99 -2.28 -0.48
N THR A 31 3.46 -1.63 -1.53
CA THR A 31 4.88 -1.52 -1.85
C THR A 31 5.34 -0.07 -1.77
N VAL A 32 6.44 0.16 -1.05
CA VAL A 32 7.10 1.47 -0.96
C VAL A 32 8.43 1.38 -1.69
N ASN A 33 8.53 2.08 -2.82
CA ASN A 33 9.75 2.17 -3.61
C ASN A 33 10.39 3.54 -3.45
N GLN A 34 11.72 3.57 -3.34
CA GLN A 34 12.49 4.79 -3.15
C GLN A 34 13.66 4.79 -4.10
N PHE A 35 13.85 5.91 -4.80
CA PHE A 35 14.94 6.08 -5.75
C PHE A 35 15.62 7.44 -5.53
N PRO A 36 16.96 7.49 -5.53
CA PRO A 36 17.67 8.77 -5.50
C PRO A 36 17.39 9.52 -6.80
N THR A 37 17.04 10.80 -6.70
CA THR A 37 16.90 11.68 -7.87
C THR A 37 18.28 12.24 -8.25
N ARG A 38 18.34 13.03 -9.32
CA ARG A 38 19.58 13.73 -9.71
C ARG A 38 19.81 15.02 -8.90
N ASN A 39 18.86 15.41 -8.05
CA ASN A 39 18.90 16.68 -7.33
C ASN A 39 19.43 16.49 -5.91
N LYS A 40 19.94 17.60 -5.37
CA LYS A 40 20.21 17.75 -3.95
C LYS A 40 19.46 18.97 -3.42
N VAL A 41 18.87 18.85 -2.24
CA VAL A 41 18.18 19.95 -1.55
C VAL A 41 18.97 20.26 -0.29
N GLN A 42 19.44 21.50 -0.14
CA GLN A 42 20.27 21.93 0.99
C GLN A 42 21.45 20.97 1.26
N GLY A 43 22.10 20.49 0.20
CA GLY A 43 23.25 19.57 0.29
C GLY A 43 22.90 18.09 0.53
N LYS A 44 21.65 17.76 0.85
CA LYS A 44 21.18 16.38 1.05
C LYS A 44 20.64 15.76 -0.25
N GLN A 45 20.73 14.44 -0.37
CA GLN A 45 20.22 13.72 -1.54
C GLN A 45 18.69 13.75 -1.54
N GLU A 46 18.07 14.16 -2.65
CA GLU A 46 16.61 14.07 -2.83
C GLU A 46 16.23 12.62 -3.22
N TRP A 47 15.20 12.09 -2.58
CA TRP A 47 14.64 10.75 -2.78
C TRP A 47 13.22 10.87 -3.28
N SER A 48 12.90 10.15 -4.36
CA SER A 48 11.54 10.02 -4.88
C SER A 48 10.90 8.76 -4.30
N VAL A 49 9.79 8.91 -3.59
CA VAL A 49 9.03 7.82 -2.98
C VAL A 49 7.78 7.54 -3.82
N THR A 50 7.49 6.27 -4.04
CA THR A 50 6.24 5.80 -4.65
C THR A 50 5.64 4.70 -3.79
N ILE A 51 4.44 4.94 -3.27
CA ILE A 51 3.65 3.99 -2.50
C ILE A 51 2.53 3.48 -3.40
N ASN A 52 2.49 2.17 -3.61
CA ASN A 52 1.51 1.52 -4.48
C ASN A 52 0.73 0.45 -3.74
N ASN A 53 -0.56 0.32 -4.02
CA ASN A 53 -1.39 -0.80 -3.62
C ASN A 53 -1.55 -1.74 -4.82
N LYS A 54 -1.01 -2.95 -4.74
CA LYS A 54 -1.10 -3.97 -5.79
C LYS A 54 -2.33 -4.86 -5.67
N CYS A 55 -3.08 -4.72 -4.58
CA CYS A 55 -4.31 -5.46 -4.35
C CYS A 55 -5.49 -4.77 -5.08
N PRO A 56 -6.47 -5.55 -5.58
CA PRO A 56 -7.65 -5.01 -6.26
C PRO A 56 -8.62 -4.31 -5.30
N CYS A 57 -8.58 -4.61 -4.01
CA CYS A 57 -9.31 -3.87 -2.98
C CYS A 57 -8.58 -2.58 -2.59
N VAL A 58 -9.32 -1.62 -2.04
CA VAL A 58 -8.71 -0.40 -1.52
C VAL A 58 -8.02 -0.66 -0.19
N GLN A 59 -6.91 0.03 0.06
CA GLN A 59 -6.28 0.07 1.37
C GLN A 59 -6.25 1.52 1.87
N LYS A 60 -6.84 1.77 3.04
CA LYS A 60 -6.95 3.08 3.69
C LYS A 60 -6.23 3.07 5.04
N ASN A 61 -6.12 4.22 5.69
CA ASN A 61 -5.43 4.37 6.97
C ASN A 61 -4.04 3.71 6.96
N VAL A 62 -3.31 3.87 5.86
CA VAL A 62 -2.00 3.27 5.67
C VAL A 62 -0.99 3.98 6.56
N ILE A 63 -0.34 3.22 7.44
CA ILE A 63 0.68 3.68 8.36
C ILE A 63 2.02 3.05 7.98
N LEU A 64 3.05 3.89 7.88
CA LEU A 64 4.44 3.46 7.69
C LEU A 64 5.24 3.62 8.98
N ASN A 65 6.22 2.73 9.18
CA ASN A 65 7.29 2.96 10.14
C ASN A 65 8.23 4.03 9.60
N CYS A 66 8.26 5.18 10.27
CA CYS A 66 9.13 6.30 9.93
C CYS A 66 9.86 6.82 11.18
N LYS A 67 10.28 5.92 12.06
CA LYS A 67 11.09 6.26 13.23
C LYS A 67 12.33 7.06 12.82
N GLY A 68 12.49 8.24 13.45
CA GLY A 68 13.61 9.14 13.17
C GLY A 68 13.55 9.83 11.81
N PHE A 69 12.42 9.75 11.10
CA PHE A 69 12.26 10.39 9.81
C PHE A 69 12.44 11.90 9.91
N GLN A 70 13.35 12.42 9.09
CA GLN A 70 13.64 13.84 8.99
C GLN A 70 13.95 14.18 7.54
N SER A 71 13.46 15.33 7.10
CA SER A 71 13.78 15.86 5.79
C SER A 71 14.09 17.34 5.85
N VAL A 72 15.07 17.77 5.05
CA VAL A 72 15.36 19.20 4.82
C VAL A 72 14.42 19.81 3.79
N GLU A 73 13.68 18.98 3.05
CA GLU A 73 12.64 19.40 2.12
C GLU A 73 11.26 19.25 2.78
N SER A 74 10.39 20.23 2.60
CA SER A 74 9.03 20.16 3.14
C SER A 74 8.17 19.20 2.33
N ILE A 75 7.49 18.29 3.01
CA ILE A 75 6.55 17.34 2.42
C ILE A 75 5.13 17.83 2.70
N LYS A 76 4.26 17.80 1.69
CA LYS A 76 2.85 18.15 1.88
C LYS A 76 2.23 17.20 2.91
N PRO A 77 1.64 17.70 4.02
CA PRO A 77 1.01 16.86 5.04
C PRO A 77 -0.13 15.99 4.51
N SER A 78 -0.74 16.38 3.38
CA SER A 78 -1.76 15.59 2.70
C SER A 78 -1.23 14.27 2.15
N LEU A 79 0.07 14.21 1.79
CA LEU A 79 0.72 13.02 1.23
C LEU A 79 1.35 12.16 2.33
N LEU A 80 2.05 12.78 3.28
CA LEU A 80 2.71 12.11 4.39
C LEU A 80 2.65 13.00 5.63
N LYS A 81 1.96 12.54 6.67
CA LYS A 81 1.91 13.19 7.98
C LYS A 81 2.74 12.40 8.98
N VAL A 82 3.84 13.00 9.43
CA VAL A 82 4.74 12.41 10.43
C VAL A 82 4.14 12.59 11.82
N LEU A 83 3.98 11.50 12.56
CA LEU A 83 3.44 11.43 13.92
C LEU A 83 4.44 10.68 14.81
N HIS A 84 5.48 11.38 15.27
CA HIS A 84 6.62 10.81 15.99
C HIS A 84 7.34 9.69 15.22
N ASN A 85 7.00 8.43 15.49
CA ASN A 85 7.64 7.25 14.90
C ASN A 85 6.83 6.61 13.77
N ILE A 86 5.61 7.07 13.55
CA ILE A 86 4.70 6.55 12.54
C ILE A 86 4.32 7.64 11.54
N CYS A 87 4.07 7.26 10.30
CA CYS A 87 3.70 8.18 9.25
C CYS A 87 2.37 7.77 8.64
N LEU A 88 1.39 8.67 8.68
CA LEU A 88 0.10 8.47 8.03
C LEU A 88 0.20 8.90 6.56
N VAL A 89 -0.13 7.98 5.67
CA VAL A 89 -0.09 8.20 4.21
C VAL A 89 -1.43 8.73 3.73
N ASN A 90 -1.39 9.66 2.76
CA ASN A 90 -2.58 10.15 2.04
C ASN A 90 -3.69 10.68 2.97
N SER A 91 -3.33 11.25 4.13
CA SER A 91 -4.30 11.65 5.17
C SER A 91 -5.28 10.55 5.61
N GLY A 92 -4.87 9.28 5.52
CA GLY A 92 -5.72 8.12 5.81
C GLY A 92 -6.69 7.74 4.70
N GLN A 93 -6.72 8.49 3.59
CA GLN A 93 -7.59 8.20 2.44
C GLN A 93 -7.13 6.92 1.73
N ALA A 94 -8.09 6.29 1.04
CA ALA A 94 -7.87 5.06 0.29
C ALA A 94 -6.79 5.22 -0.80
N ILE A 95 -5.95 4.20 -0.94
CA ILE A 95 -4.99 4.04 -2.04
C ILE A 95 -5.59 3.01 -3.01
N TYR A 96 -6.01 3.47 -4.18
CA TYR A 96 -6.65 2.65 -5.20
C TYR A 96 -6.25 3.09 -6.61
N GLY A 97 -5.57 2.21 -7.35
CA GLY A 97 -5.16 2.41 -8.75
C GLY A 97 -4.09 3.50 -8.97
N ILE A 98 -4.12 4.59 -8.21
CA ILE A 98 -3.19 5.71 -8.32
C ILE A 98 -2.19 5.64 -7.16
N PRO A 99 -0.88 5.51 -7.46
CA PRO A 99 0.14 5.49 -6.42
C PRO A 99 0.35 6.88 -5.79
N ILE A 100 0.66 6.88 -4.49
CA ILE A 100 1.04 8.10 -3.78
C ILE A 100 2.51 8.38 -4.03
N LYS A 101 2.83 9.59 -4.51
CA LYS A 101 4.20 10.01 -4.82
C LYS A 101 4.55 11.27 -4.05
N PHE A 102 5.71 11.28 -3.43
CA PHE A 102 6.27 12.47 -2.79
C PHE A 102 7.80 12.40 -2.83
N ARG A 103 8.44 13.51 -2.49
CA ARG A 103 9.90 13.60 -2.39
C ARG A 103 10.29 14.04 -0.99
N TYR A 104 11.49 13.65 -0.59
CA TYR A 104 12.12 14.12 0.62
C TYR A 104 13.63 14.14 0.41
N ALA A 105 14.33 14.99 1.14
CA ALA A 105 15.79 15.06 1.11
C ALA A 105 16.42 14.67 2.45
N SER A 106 17.37 13.73 2.41
CA SER A 106 18.12 13.19 3.55
C SER A 106 19.49 12.64 3.11
N ASP A 107 20.37 12.31 4.05
CA ASP A 107 21.68 11.72 3.71
C ASP A 107 21.55 10.24 3.28
N GLN A 108 20.58 9.52 3.85
CA GLN A 108 20.29 8.11 3.58
C GLN A 108 18.78 7.88 3.45
N PRO A 109 18.34 6.86 2.69
CA PRO A 109 16.91 6.58 2.57
C PRO A 109 16.37 6.01 3.88
N PHE A 110 15.16 6.42 4.26
CA PHE A 110 14.46 5.87 5.43
C PHE A 110 13.72 4.58 5.06
N PRO A 111 13.55 3.62 5.99
CA PRO A 111 12.93 2.32 5.66
C PRO A 111 11.49 2.45 5.15
N LEU A 112 10.67 3.34 5.75
CA LEU A 112 9.27 3.61 5.35
C LEU A 112 8.41 2.36 5.14
N ASN A 113 8.67 1.28 5.88
CA ASN A 113 7.97 0.02 5.73
C ASN A 113 6.50 0.16 6.15
N PRO A 114 5.52 -0.36 5.39
CA PRO A 114 4.13 -0.45 5.85
C PRO A 114 4.06 -1.26 7.16
N ILE A 115 3.33 -0.76 8.15
CA ILE A 115 3.10 -1.45 9.43
C ILE A 115 1.63 -1.79 9.67
N SER A 116 0.71 -1.00 9.12
CA SER A 116 -0.73 -1.30 9.17
C SER A 116 -1.49 -0.62 8.03
N SER A 117 -2.65 -1.19 7.72
CA SER A 117 -3.63 -0.65 6.78
C SER A 117 -5.00 -1.26 7.09
N GLU A 118 -6.05 -0.58 6.65
CA GLU A 118 -7.41 -1.10 6.64
C GLU A 118 -7.78 -1.49 5.21
N ILE A 119 -8.10 -2.75 5.01
CA ILE A 119 -8.49 -3.30 3.70
C ILE A 119 -10.01 -3.21 3.58
N SER A 120 -10.49 -2.70 2.45
CA SER A 120 -11.92 -2.64 2.13
C SER A 120 -12.14 -3.19 0.73
N CYS A 121 -12.74 -4.37 0.65
CA CYS A 121 -13.14 -5.03 -0.59
C CYS A 121 -14.65 -4.81 -0.79
N SER A 122 -15.06 -4.46 -2.01
CA SER A 122 -16.47 -4.28 -2.42
C SER A 122 -16.88 -5.33 -3.43
#